data_AF-A0A455UCR4-F1
#
_entry.id   AF-A0A455UCR4-F1
#
_cell.length_a   1.000
_cell.length_b   1.000
_cell.length_c   1.000
_cell.angle_alpha   90.00
_cell.angle_beta   90.00
_cell.angle_gamma   90.00
#
_symmetry.space_group_name_H-M   'P 1'
#
loop_
_entity.id
_entity.type
_entity.pdbx_description
1 polymer ?
#
loop_
_entity_poly.entity_id
_entity_poly.type
_entity_poly.pdbx_seq_one_letter_code
_entity_poly.pdbx_strand_id
1 'polypeptide(L)'
;MMSKAIVIGSGFGGLALAIRLQAAGIPTLILEQRDKPGGRAYVYQDQGFTFDAGPTVITDPSAIEELFTLADKRLADYVELMPVTPFYRLCWESGKVFDYDNDQAHLEEQIGQFNPSDVEGYRRFLSYSQAVFKEGYLKLGTVPFLSFRDMVRAGPQLARLQAWRSVYSMVAKFIEDDHLRQAFSFHSLLVGGNPFATSSICDSRA
;
A
#
# COMPACT_ATOMS: atom_id res chain seq x y z
N MET A 1 9.27 1.76 -42.01
CA MET A 1 10.30 1.40 -41.02
C MET A 1 9.59 1.13 -39.71
N MET A 2 9.76 -0.03 -39.08
CA MET A 2 9.24 -0.23 -37.72
C MET A 2 10.01 0.68 -36.76
N SER A 3 9.28 1.48 -35.99
CA SER A 3 9.86 2.28 -34.91
C SER A 3 10.54 1.35 -33.92
N LYS A 4 11.76 1.70 -33.48
CA LYS A 4 12.48 0.97 -32.43
C LYS A 4 12.51 1.84 -31.18
N ALA A 5 12.40 1.21 -30.01
CA ALA A 5 12.50 1.90 -28.74
C ALA A 5 13.74 1.44 -27.96
N ILE A 6 14.38 2.36 -27.26
CA ILE A 6 15.45 2.07 -26.31
C ILE A 6 14.99 2.55 -24.94
N VAL A 7 14.95 1.64 -23.97
CA VAL A 7 14.62 1.92 -22.57
C VAL A 7 15.90 1.86 -21.76
N ILE A 8 16.25 2.97 -21.11
CA ILE A 8 17.45 3.07 -20.27
C ILE A 8 17.02 2.85 -18.81
N GLY A 9 17.55 1.79 -18.20
CA GLY A 9 17.22 1.33 -16.86
C GLY A 9 16.18 0.21 -16.85
N SER A 10 16.46 -0.83 -16.09
CA SER A 10 15.61 -2.03 -15.95
C SER A 10 15.01 -2.17 -14.55
N GLY A 11 14.67 -1.05 -13.92
CA GLY A 11 13.75 -1.05 -12.77
C GLY A 11 12.32 -1.40 -13.18
N PHE A 12 11.41 -1.60 -12.22
CA PHE A 12 10.01 -1.98 -12.51
C PHE A 12 9.31 -1.07 -13.52
N GLY A 13 9.50 0.25 -13.44
CA GLY A 13 8.92 1.18 -14.42
C GLY A 13 9.47 0.99 -15.84
N GLY A 14 10.78 0.77 -15.97
CA GLY A 14 11.44 0.52 -17.27
C GLY A 14 11.03 -0.82 -17.87
N LEU A 15 10.99 -1.88 -17.04
CA LEU A 15 10.52 -3.21 -17.45
C LEU A 15 9.05 -3.17 -17.87
N ALA A 16 8.17 -2.53 -17.10
CA ALA A 16 6.76 -2.39 -17.42
C ALA A 16 6.54 -1.63 -18.75
N LEU A 17 7.27 -0.54 -18.95
CA LEU A 17 7.24 0.21 -20.22
C LEU A 17 7.72 -0.66 -21.39
N ALA A 18 8.83 -1.38 -21.22
CA ALA A 18 9.39 -2.22 -22.27
C ALA A 18 8.44 -3.36 -22.66
N ILE A 19 7.78 -4.00 -21.68
CA ILE A 19 6.75 -5.02 -21.93
C ILE A 19 5.60 -4.43 -22.76
N ARG A 20 5.08 -3.25 -22.39
CA ARG A 20 3.99 -2.60 -23.13
C ARG A 20 4.39 -2.24 -24.57
N LEU A 21 5.59 -1.71 -24.77
CA LEU A 21 6.11 -1.38 -26.11
C LEU A 21 6.28 -2.64 -26.96
N GLN A 22 6.84 -3.70 -26.39
CA GLN A 22 7.06 -4.96 -27.08
C GLN A 22 5.73 -5.66 -27.43
N ALA A 23 4.75 -5.64 -26.52
CA ALA A 23 3.40 -6.15 -26.76
C ALA A 23 2.67 -5.37 -27.86
N ALA A 24 2.94 -4.06 -28.00
CA ALA A 24 2.45 -3.23 -29.09
C ALA A 24 3.18 -3.46 -30.43
N GLY A 25 4.12 -4.41 -30.50
CA GLY A 25 4.87 -4.75 -31.71
C GLY A 25 6.06 -3.84 -32.01
N ILE A 26 6.50 -3.01 -31.05
CA ILE A 26 7.67 -2.14 -31.18
C ILE A 26 8.91 -2.90 -30.68
N PRO A 27 9.91 -3.17 -31.55
CA PRO A 27 11.17 -3.77 -31.11
C PRO A 27 11.84 -2.89 -30.06
N THR A 28 12.01 -3.44 -28.85
CA THR A 28 12.49 -2.70 -27.69
C THR A 28 13.82 -3.24 -27.19
N LEU A 29 14.80 -2.36 -27.00
CA LEU A 29 16.08 -2.67 -26.37
C LEU A 29 16.12 -2.06 -24.97
N ILE A 30 16.44 -2.88 -23.96
CA ILE A 30 16.63 -2.40 -22.58
C ILE A 30 18.13 -2.32 -22.31
N LEU A 31 18.58 -1.19 -21.79
CA LEU A 31 19.96 -0.98 -21.35
C LEU A 31 19.99 -0.88 -19.83
N GLU A 32 20.69 -1.81 -19.18
CA GLU A 32 20.92 -1.79 -17.74
C GLU A 32 22.40 -1.50 -17.46
N GLN A 33 22.67 -0.62 -16.49
CA GLN A 33 24.03 -0.27 -16.10
C GLN A 33 24.63 -1.34 -15.17
N ARG A 34 23.79 -2.01 -14.39
CA ARG A 34 24.17 -3.10 -13.48
C ARG A 34 24.26 -4.45 -14.22
N ASP A 35 24.75 -5.45 -13.51
CA ASP A 35 24.87 -6.83 -13.96
C ASP A 35 23.52 -7.57 -14.05
N LYS A 36 22.48 -7.09 -13.35
CA LYS A 36 21.14 -7.69 -13.33
C LYS A 36 20.04 -6.63 -13.34
N PRO A 37 18.85 -6.98 -13.86
CA PRO A 37 17.68 -6.10 -13.79
C PRO A 37 17.09 -6.01 -12.39
N GLY A 38 16.23 -5.01 -12.16
CA GLY A 38 15.47 -4.83 -10.92
C GLY A 38 15.55 -3.41 -10.35
N GLY A 39 16.59 -2.64 -10.69
CA GLY A 39 16.75 -1.26 -10.21
C GLY A 39 16.80 -1.18 -8.68
N ARG A 40 15.75 -0.65 -8.04
CA ARG A 40 15.62 -0.64 -6.56
C ARG A 40 15.26 -2.01 -6.00
N ALA A 41 14.61 -2.87 -6.77
CA ALA A 41 14.33 -4.27 -6.41
C ALA A 41 15.48 -5.21 -6.81
N TYR A 42 16.70 -4.71 -6.76
CA TYR A 42 17.88 -5.50 -7.07
C TYR A 42 18.14 -6.50 -5.94
N VAL A 43 18.55 -7.70 -6.33
CA VAL A 43 18.81 -8.82 -5.43
C VAL A 43 20.27 -9.24 -5.59
N TYR A 44 21.00 -9.27 -4.48
CA TYR A 44 22.36 -9.79 -4.44
C TYR A 44 22.42 -11.09 -3.63
N GLN A 45 23.45 -11.89 -3.87
CA GLN A 45 23.66 -13.16 -3.18
C GLN A 45 25.06 -13.16 -2.59
N ASP A 46 25.16 -13.53 -1.32
CA ASP A 46 26.43 -13.66 -0.62
C ASP A 46 26.41 -14.87 0.31
N GLN A 47 27.46 -15.68 0.25
CA GLN A 47 27.65 -16.89 1.10
C GLN A 47 26.43 -17.84 1.16
N GLY A 48 25.68 -17.97 0.06
CA GLY A 48 24.48 -18.83 -0.01
C GLY A 48 23.19 -18.16 0.47
N PHE A 49 23.26 -16.93 0.98
CA PHE A 49 22.10 -16.12 1.33
C PHE A 49 21.69 -15.24 0.14
N THR A 50 20.39 -15.00 0.01
CA THR A 50 19.82 -14.07 -0.98
C THR A 50 19.29 -12.85 -0.24
N PHE A 51 19.77 -11.68 -0.64
CA PHE A 51 19.45 -10.40 -0.02
C PHE A 51 18.80 -9.48 -1.06
N ASP A 52 17.54 -9.16 -0.81
CA ASP A 52 16.78 -8.16 -1.54
C ASP A 52 16.77 -6.84 -0.75
N ALA A 53 17.07 -5.74 -1.44
CA ALA A 53 16.94 -4.39 -0.89
C ALA A 53 15.70 -3.66 -1.44
N GLY A 54 14.82 -4.42 -2.10
CA GLY A 54 13.65 -3.93 -2.80
C GLY A 54 12.41 -3.81 -1.92
N PRO A 55 11.35 -3.17 -2.44
CA PRO A 55 10.04 -3.30 -1.83
C PRO A 55 9.56 -4.75 -1.97
N THR A 56 9.41 -5.44 -0.85
CA THR A 56 8.93 -6.84 -0.78
C THR A 56 7.44 -6.97 -0.59
N VAL A 57 6.80 -5.92 -0.08
CA VAL A 57 5.37 -5.93 0.24
C VAL A 57 4.57 -5.66 -1.03
N ILE A 58 3.80 -6.65 -1.47
CA ILE A 58 2.85 -6.54 -2.59
C ILE A 58 1.44 -6.57 -2.00
N THR A 59 0.75 -5.42 -1.99
CA THR A 59 -0.63 -5.31 -1.51
C THR A 59 -1.66 -5.48 -2.63
N ASP A 60 -1.34 -5.04 -3.84
CA ASP A 60 -2.22 -5.10 -5.01
C ASP A 60 -1.45 -5.67 -6.22
N PRO A 61 -1.58 -6.99 -6.52
CA PRO A 61 -0.88 -7.61 -7.63
C PRO A 61 -1.52 -7.31 -9.00
N SER A 62 -2.69 -6.68 -9.06
CA SER A 62 -3.44 -6.50 -10.31
C SER A 62 -2.67 -5.75 -11.40
N ALA A 63 -1.88 -4.75 -11.02
CA ALA A 63 -1.05 -3.98 -11.94
C ALA A 63 0.07 -4.83 -12.57
N ILE A 64 0.57 -5.83 -11.83
CA ILE A 64 1.57 -6.77 -12.34
C ILE A 64 0.89 -7.77 -13.27
N GLU A 65 -0.26 -8.32 -12.86
CA GLU A 65 -1.05 -9.25 -13.67
C GLU A 65 -1.47 -8.65 -15.03
N GLU A 66 -1.81 -7.36 -15.07
CA GLU A 66 -2.12 -6.64 -16.32
C GLU A 66 -0.95 -6.73 -17.31
N LEU A 67 0.30 -6.57 -16.85
CA LEU A 67 1.48 -6.63 -17.72
C LEU A 67 1.66 -8.01 -18.35
N PHE A 68 1.41 -9.08 -17.59
CA PHE A 68 1.47 -10.45 -18.12
C PHE A 68 0.33 -10.72 -19.10
N THR A 69 -0.86 -10.23 -18.78
CA THR A 69 -2.05 -10.38 -19.64
C THR A 69 -1.84 -9.70 -21.00
N LEU A 70 -1.16 -8.55 -21.06
CA LEU A 70 -0.80 -7.88 -22.32
C LEU A 70 0.09 -8.73 -23.23
N ALA A 71 0.88 -9.63 -22.66
CA ALA A 71 1.72 -10.56 -23.39
C ALA A 71 1.06 -11.93 -23.62
N ASP A 72 -0.25 -12.05 -23.35
CA ASP A 72 -1.01 -13.30 -23.37
C ASP A 72 -0.40 -14.38 -22.44
N LYS A 73 0.10 -13.93 -21.28
CA LYS A 73 0.71 -14.77 -20.24
C LYS A 73 -0.05 -14.63 -18.92
N ARG A 74 0.15 -15.60 -18.05
CA ARG A 74 -0.33 -15.57 -16.67
C ARG A 74 0.85 -15.30 -15.73
N LEU A 75 0.65 -14.44 -14.72
CA LEU A 75 1.66 -14.15 -13.71
C LEU A 75 2.14 -15.42 -12.99
N ALA A 76 1.20 -16.29 -12.60
CA ALA A 76 1.47 -17.52 -11.85
C ALA A 76 2.39 -18.52 -12.57
N ASP A 77 2.56 -18.39 -13.90
CA ASP A 77 3.44 -19.27 -14.66
C ASP A 77 4.93 -18.83 -14.56
N TYR A 78 5.18 -17.63 -14.02
CA TYR A 78 6.51 -17.02 -13.90
C TYR A 78 6.89 -16.69 -12.46
N VAL A 79 5.92 -16.28 -11.65
CA VAL A 79 6.12 -15.85 -10.26
C VAL A 79 5.02 -16.41 -9.38
N GLU A 80 5.42 -17.10 -8.32
CA GLU A 80 4.52 -17.53 -7.25
C GLU A 80 4.46 -16.43 -6.18
N LEU A 81 3.26 -15.90 -5.91
CA LEU A 81 3.04 -14.96 -4.82
C LEU A 81 2.65 -15.73 -3.55
N MET A 82 3.50 -15.65 -2.54
CA MET A 82 3.26 -16.33 -1.27
C MET A 82 2.47 -15.41 -0.32
N PRO A 83 1.35 -15.87 0.27
CA PRO A 83 0.66 -15.11 1.29
C PRO A 83 1.53 -15.02 2.55
N VAL A 84 1.65 -13.82 3.11
CA VAL A 84 2.39 -13.56 4.35
C VAL A 84 1.40 -13.32 5.47
N THR A 85 1.43 -14.16 6.51
CA THR A 85 0.60 -14.01 7.71
C THR A 85 1.45 -14.19 8.97
N PRO A 86 1.37 -13.25 9.95
CA PRO A 86 0.72 -11.94 9.88
C PRO A 86 1.45 -11.00 8.89
N PHE A 87 0.80 -9.92 8.45
CA PHE A 87 1.41 -8.93 7.56
C PHE A 87 2.65 -8.29 8.19
N TYR A 88 2.54 -7.95 9.48
CA TYR A 88 3.66 -7.49 10.30
C TYR A 88 3.36 -7.68 11.77
N ARG A 89 4.42 -7.77 12.58
CA ARG A 89 4.37 -7.90 14.04
C ARG A 89 4.96 -6.65 14.69
N LEU A 90 4.17 -5.96 15.49
CA LEU A 90 4.64 -4.86 16.33
C LEU A 90 5.11 -5.41 17.67
N CYS A 91 6.36 -5.12 18.01
CA CYS A 91 6.96 -5.51 19.29
C CYS A 91 7.32 -4.26 20.08
N TRP A 92 6.79 -4.13 21.29
CA TRP A 92 7.19 -3.07 22.22
C TRP A 92 8.24 -3.60 23.20
N GLU A 93 9.11 -2.71 23.68
CA GLU A 93 10.15 -3.03 24.67
C GLU A 93 9.56 -3.56 25.98
N SER A 94 8.30 -3.23 26.27
CA SER A 94 7.53 -3.76 27.40
C SER A 94 7.19 -5.25 27.30
N GLY A 95 7.49 -5.90 26.16
CA GLY A 95 7.15 -7.30 25.89
C GLY A 95 5.74 -7.49 25.32
N LYS A 96 4.97 -6.42 25.12
CA LYS A 96 3.71 -6.48 24.39
C LYS A 96 3.97 -6.74 22.90
N VAL A 97 3.11 -7.55 22.29
CA VAL A 97 3.17 -7.93 20.88
C VAL A 97 1.80 -7.75 20.26
N PHE A 98 1.76 -7.23 19.04
CA PHE A 98 0.53 -7.11 18.25
C PHE A 98 0.79 -7.59 16.82
N ASP A 99 0.07 -8.63 16.41
CA ASP A 99 0.11 -9.20 15.08
C ASP A 99 -0.98 -8.60 14.21
N TYR A 100 -0.58 -7.89 13.16
CA TYR A 100 -1.52 -7.30 12.21
C TYR A 100 -1.75 -8.26 11.05
N ASP A 101 -2.99 -8.70 10.88
CA ASP A 101 -3.43 -9.55 9.77
C ASP A 101 -4.80 -9.10 9.24
N ASN A 102 -5.39 -9.90 8.36
CA ASN A 102 -6.71 -9.63 7.76
C ASN A 102 -7.85 -10.39 8.46
N ASP A 103 -7.57 -11.09 9.57
CA ASP A 103 -8.58 -11.81 10.33
C ASP A 103 -9.14 -10.89 11.42
N GLN A 104 -10.34 -10.36 11.15
CA GLN A 104 -11.01 -9.46 12.08
C GLN A 104 -11.26 -10.11 13.44
N ALA A 105 -11.53 -11.42 13.51
CA ALA A 105 -11.77 -12.09 14.79
C ALA A 105 -10.47 -12.17 15.60
N HIS A 106 -9.36 -12.50 14.94
CA HIS A 106 -8.04 -12.54 15.58
C HIS A 106 -7.56 -11.15 16.03
N LEU A 107 -7.79 -10.11 15.22
CA LEU A 107 -7.51 -8.72 15.61
C LEU A 107 -8.35 -8.28 16.81
N GLU A 108 -9.65 -8.57 16.82
CA GLU A 108 -10.53 -8.22 17.94
C GLU A 108 -10.14 -8.95 19.24
N GLU A 109 -9.73 -10.22 19.15
CA GLU A 109 -9.19 -10.97 20.28
C GLU A 109 -7.92 -10.32 20.83
N GLN A 110 -6.96 -10.00 19.96
CA GLN A 110 -5.74 -9.30 20.36
C GLN A 110 -6.04 -7.94 20.99
N ILE A 111 -6.92 -7.13 20.39
CA ILE A 111 -7.35 -5.84 20.95
C ILE A 111 -7.95 -6.04 22.34
N GLY A 112 -8.78 -7.07 22.54
CA GLY A 112 -9.38 -7.41 23.82
C GLY A 112 -8.35 -7.76 24.91
N GLN A 113 -7.21 -8.35 24.53
CA GLN A 113 -6.10 -8.63 25.46
C GLN A 113 -5.38 -7.35 25.91
N PHE A 114 -5.35 -6.32 25.07
CA PHE A 114 -4.79 -5.00 25.44
C PHE A 114 -5.79 -4.20 26.27
N ASN A 115 -7.01 -4.06 25.76
CA ASN A 115 -8.11 -3.37 26.40
C ASN A 115 -9.48 -3.86 25.87
N PRO A 116 -10.31 -4.52 26.70
CA PRO A 116 -11.63 -4.99 26.29
C PRO A 116 -12.57 -3.89 25.78
N SER A 117 -12.44 -2.66 26.28
CA SER A 117 -13.27 -1.53 25.84
C SER A 117 -12.93 -1.05 24.43
N ASP A 118 -11.73 -1.35 23.94
CA ASP A 118 -11.26 -0.93 22.62
C ASP A 118 -11.76 -1.81 21.48
N VAL A 119 -12.33 -2.99 21.77
CA VAL A 119 -12.92 -3.87 20.74
C VAL A 119 -14.11 -3.20 20.06
N GLU A 120 -15.03 -2.65 20.86
CA GLU A 120 -16.16 -1.86 20.32
C GLU A 120 -15.68 -0.55 19.69
N GLY A 121 -14.64 0.06 20.27
CA GLY A 121 -13.96 1.22 19.70
C GLY A 121 -13.48 0.96 18.27
N TYR A 122 -12.78 -0.16 18.07
CA TYR A 122 -12.23 -0.59 16.80
C TYR A 122 -13.32 -0.88 15.76
N ARG A 123 -14.40 -1.59 16.14
CA ARG A 123 -15.55 -1.82 15.24
C ARG A 123 -16.17 -0.52 14.72
N ARG A 124 -16.29 0.49 15.58
CA ARG A 124 -16.76 1.82 15.17
C ARG A 124 -15.74 2.53 14.28
N PHE A 125 -14.45 2.39 14.56
CA PHE A 125 -13.38 2.96 13.74
C PHE A 125 -13.36 2.36 12.33
N LEU A 126 -13.46 1.03 12.21
CA LEU A 126 -13.57 0.35 10.91
C LEU A 126 -14.80 0.80 10.13
N SER A 127 -15.96 0.86 10.79
CA SER A 127 -17.21 1.33 10.17
C SER A 127 -17.09 2.78 9.68
N TYR A 128 -16.42 3.63 10.47
CA TYR A 128 -16.13 5.01 10.10
C TYR A 128 -15.19 5.08 8.89
N SER A 129 -14.07 4.33 8.92
CA SER A 129 -13.09 4.30 7.83
C SER A 129 -13.69 3.81 6.52
N GLN A 130 -14.51 2.76 6.56
CA GLN A 130 -15.24 2.25 5.38
C GLN A 130 -16.23 3.29 4.82
N ALA A 131 -16.95 4.02 5.68
CA ALA A 131 -17.85 5.08 5.23
C ALA A 131 -17.08 6.24 4.59
N VAL A 132 -15.95 6.63 5.19
CA VAL A 132 -15.03 7.64 4.65
C VAL A 132 -14.46 7.21 3.30
N PHE A 133 -14.01 5.97 3.18
CA PHE A 133 -13.49 5.44 1.91
C PHE A 133 -14.56 5.39 0.83
N LYS A 134 -15.76 4.91 1.17
CA LYS A 134 -16.89 4.84 0.24
C LYS A 134 -17.32 6.22 -0.26
N GLU A 135 -17.29 7.24 0.59
CA GLU A 135 -17.65 8.59 0.17
C GLU A 135 -16.50 9.34 -0.50
N GLY A 136 -15.27 9.17 -0.02
CA GLY A 136 -14.08 9.83 -0.56
C GLY A 136 -13.60 9.23 -1.88
N TYR A 137 -13.49 7.91 -1.97
CA TYR A 137 -12.86 7.25 -3.12
C TYR A 137 -13.82 7.09 -4.31
N LEU A 138 -15.04 6.60 -4.09
CA LEU A 138 -16.01 6.37 -5.17
C LEU A 138 -16.59 7.66 -5.77
N LYS A 139 -16.64 8.77 -5.01
CA LYS A 139 -17.19 10.04 -5.50
C LYS A 139 -16.12 11.05 -5.95
N LEU A 140 -14.88 10.98 -5.44
CA LEU A 140 -13.83 11.96 -5.73
C LEU A 140 -12.61 11.38 -6.47
N GLY A 141 -12.39 10.05 -6.46
CA GLY A 141 -11.20 9.42 -7.05
C GLY A 141 -11.24 9.20 -8.56
N THR A 142 -12.43 9.21 -9.18
CA THR A 142 -12.63 9.00 -10.62
C THR A 142 -12.58 10.27 -11.47
N VAL A 143 -12.34 11.43 -10.84
CA VAL A 143 -12.30 12.72 -11.54
C VAL A 143 -10.89 13.28 -11.42
N PRO A 144 -10.13 13.42 -12.53
CA PRO A 144 -8.87 14.14 -12.51
C PRO A 144 -9.13 15.55 -11.96
N PHE A 145 -8.53 15.90 -10.81
CA PHE A 145 -8.64 17.23 -10.22
C PHE A 145 -7.88 18.25 -11.07
N LEU A 146 -8.46 18.63 -12.19
CA LEU A 146 -7.90 19.57 -13.17
C LEU A 146 -8.47 20.99 -12.99
N SER A 147 -9.30 21.26 -11.97
CA SER A 147 -9.90 22.59 -11.80
C SER A 147 -10.08 23.06 -10.34
N PHE A 148 -9.85 24.36 -10.12
CA PHE A 148 -10.00 25.06 -8.83
C PHE A 148 -11.45 25.02 -8.28
N ARG A 149 -12.46 24.82 -9.16
CA ARG A 149 -13.88 24.72 -8.78
C ARG A 149 -14.24 23.38 -8.14
N ASP A 150 -13.59 22.28 -8.53
CA ASP A 150 -13.84 20.95 -7.96
C ASP A 150 -13.28 20.84 -6.53
N MET A 151 -12.17 21.51 -6.27
CA MET A 151 -11.56 21.64 -4.94
C MET A 151 -12.48 22.37 -3.94
N VAL A 152 -13.21 23.41 -4.39
CA VAL A 152 -14.16 24.16 -3.55
C VAL A 152 -15.42 23.34 -3.25
N ARG A 153 -15.90 22.50 -4.18
CA ARG A 153 -17.02 21.58 -3.95
C ARG A 153 -16.67 20.43 -3.01
N ALA A 154 -15.41 20.00 -3.00
CA ALA A 154 -14.92 18.98 -2.07
C ALA A 154 -14.72 19.54 -0.63
N GLY A 155 -14.70 20.86 -0.44
CA GLY A 155 -14.45 21.54 0.84
C GLY A 155 -15.33 21.08 2.03
N PRO A 156 -16.67 20.97 1.91
CA PRO A 156 -17.52 20.48 2.99
C PRO A 156 -17.31 18.99 3.30
N GLN A 157 -16.95 18.20 2.28
CA GLN A 157 -16.67 16.77 2.42
C GLN A 157 -15.29 16.56 3.06
N LEU A 158 -14.24 17.29 2.66
CA LEU A 158 -12.93 17.29 3.31
C LEU A 158 -12.97 17.79 4.76
N ALA A 159 -13.81 18.78 5.06
CA ALA A 159 -14.05 19.26 6.43
C ALA A 159 -14.77 18.21 7.29
N ARG A 160 -15.74 17.47 6.71
CA ARG A 160 -16.45 16.36 7.35
C ARG A 160 -15.56 15.11 7.54
N LEU A 161 -14.63 14.90 6.62
CA LEU A 161 -13.60 13.84 6.66
C LEU A 161 -12.44 14.16 7.62
N GLN A 162 -12.43 15.35 8.23
CA GLN A 162 -11.40 15.81 9.17
C GLN A 162 -9.97 15.56 8.67
N ALA A 163 -9.73 15.72 7.35
CA ALA A 163 -8.46 15.40 6.69
C ALA A 163 -7.26 16.25 7.16
N TRP A 164 -7.51 17.25 8.01
CA TRP A 164 -6.53 18.14 8.65
C TRP A 164 -6.05 17.65 10.02
N ARG A 165 -6.69 16.63 10.59
CA ARG A 165 -6.33 16.05 11.89
C ARG A 165 -5.39 14.86 11.69
N SER A 166 -4.36 14.75 12.52
CA SER A 166 -3.43 13.61 12.46
C SER A 166 -4.19 12.30 12.65
N VAL A 167 -3.75 11.25 11.94
CA VAL A 167 -4.33 9.89 12.02
C VAL A 167 -4.46 9.44 13.48
N TYR A 168 -3.42 9.73 14.28
CA TYR A 168 -3.41 9.49 15.73
C TYR A 168 -4.57 10.12 16.48
N SER A 169 -4.90 11.39 16.19
CA SER A 169 -6.00 12.10 16.88
C SER A 169 -7.39 11.59 16.51
N MET A 170 -7.51 10.91 15.35
CA MET A 170 -8.76 10.27 14.96
C MET A 170 -8.89 8.90 15.62
N VAL A 171 -7.82 8.09 15.58
CA VAL A 171 -7.74 6.79 16.26
C VAL A 171 -7.98 6.96 17.76
N ALA A 172 -7.40 7.98 18.40
CA ALA A 172 -7.55 8.24 19.83
C ALA A 172 -8.98 8.56 20.30
N LYS A 173 -9.92 8.87 19.39
CA LYS A 173 -11.34 9.03 19.72
C LYS A 173 -12.08 7.69 19.85
N PHE A 174 -11.54 6.66 19.24
CA PHE A 174 -12.16 5.34 19.20
C PHE A 174 -11.42 4.35 20.10
N ILE A 175 -10.10 4.49 20.21
CA ILE A 175 -9.21 3.60 20.93
C ILE A 175 -8.61 4.35 22.13
N GLU A 176 -8.60 3.72 23.30
CA GLU A 176 -8.08 4.22 24.55
C GLU A 176 -6.63 3.80 24.81
N ASP A 177 -6.26 2.54 24.55
CA ASP A 177 -4.90 2.04 24.80
C ASP A 177 -3.87 2.69 23.88
N ASP A 178 -2.77 3.16 24.47
CA ASP A 178 -1.73 3.89 23.75
C ASP A 178 -0.92 3.01 22.80
N HIS A 179 -0.78 1.70 23.05
CA HIS A 179 -0.10 0.77 22.14
C HIS A 179 -0.97 0.52 20.91
N LEU A 180 -2.28 0.33 21.09
CA LEU A 180 -3.23 0.20 19.99
C LEU A 180 -3.32 1.49 19.16
N ARG A 181 -3.31 2.67 19.81
CA ARG A 181 -3.23 3.95 19.10
C ARG A 181 -1.97 4.06 18.24
N GLN A 182 -0.83 3.62 18.77
CA GLN A 182 0.42 3.55 18.01
C GLN A 182 0.33 2.56 16.86
N ALA A 183 -0.20 1.36 17.09
CA ALA A 183 -0.34 0.32 16.07
C ALA A 183 -1.14 0.79 14.85
N PHE A 184 -2.35 1.32 15.09
CA PHE A 184 -3.20 1.82 14.02
C PHE A 184 -2.68 3.13 13.39
N SER A 185 -1.90 3.93 14.12
CA SER A 185 -1.24 5.10 13.53
C SER A 185 -0.01 4.73 12.71
N PHE A 186 0.69 3.65 13.06
CA PHE A 186 1.88 3.15 12.37
C PHE A 186 1.54 2.56 11.01
N HIS A 187 0.33 2.05 10.82
CA HIS A 187 -0.11 1.59 9.52
C HIS A 187 -0.06 2.70 8.46
N SER A 188 -0.51 3.92 8.81
CA SER A 188 -0.42 5.10 7.94
C SER A 188 1.02 5.51 7.57
N LEU A 189 2.02 5.11 8.37
CA LEU A 189 3.45 5.29 8.07
C LEU A 189 3.95 4.32 6.99
N LEU A 190 3.52 3.06 7.07
CA LEU A 190 3.96 1.98 6.19
C LEU A 190 3.49 2.19 4.74
N VAL A 191 2.34 2.86 4.56
CA VAL A 191 1.80 3.26 3.25
C VAL A 191 2.48 4.54 2.70
N GLY A 192 3.49 5.07 3.41
CA GLY A 192 4.35 6.16 2.92
C GLY A 192 3.99 7.57 3.43
N GLY A 193 3.23 7.68 4.51
CA GLY A 193 2.89 8.95 5.16
C GLY A 193 3.71 9.26 6.43
N ASN A 194 3.83 10.54 6.81
CA ASN A 194 4.22 10.95 8.15
C ASN A 194 2.95 11.04 9.01
N PRO A 195 2.80 10.31 10.13
CA PRO A 195 1.52 10.17 10.85
C PRO A 195 1.12 11.46 11.57
N PHE A 196 2.07 12.38 11.74
CA PHE A 196 1.86 13.71 12.30
C PHE A 196 1.53 14.77 11.23
N ALA A 197 1.70 14.45 9.93
CA ALA A 197 1.53 15.41 8.84
C ALA A 197 0.73 14.89 7.62
N THR A 198 0.45 13.60 7.54
CA THR A 198 -0.28 12.95 6.44
C THR A 198 -1.76 12.86 6.77
N SER A 199 -2.58 13.23 5.79
CA SER A 199 -4.03 13.23 5.88
C SER A 199 -4.57 11.80 5.95
N SER A 200 -5.66 11.62 6.71
CA SER A 200 -6.35 10.35 6.97
C SER A 200 -6.89 9.59 5.73
N ILE A 201 -6.66 10.11 4.52
CA ILE A 201 -7.19 9.56 3.26
C ILE A 201 -6.32 8.44 2.67
N CYS A 202 -5.02 8.37 3.02
CA CYS A 202 -4.09 7.39 2.46
C CYS A 202 -4.23 5.97 3.05
N ASP A 203 -4.96 5.81 4.16
CA ASP A 203 -4.96 4.59 5.00
C ASP A 203 -6.03 3.55 4.61
N SER A 204 -6.58 3.65 3.39
CA SER A 204 -7.79 2.91 2.99
C SER A 204 -7.54 1.76 2.01
N ARG A 205 -6.28 1.38 1.81
CA ARG A 205 -5.87 0.42 0.77
C ARG A 205 -5.04 -0.76 1.28
N ALA A 206 -5.13 -1.07 2.56
CA ALA A 206 -4.48 -2.22 3.16
C ALA A 206 -5.47 -3.01 4.02
#